data_AF-A0A7C3SGV4-F1
#
_entry.id   AF-A0A7C3SGV4-F1
#
_cell.length_a   1.000
_cell.length_b   1.000
_cell.length_c   1.000
_cell.angle_alpha   90.00
_cell.angle_beta   90.00
_cell.angle_gamma   90.00
#
_symmetry.space_group_name_H-M   'P 1'
#
loop_
_entity.id
_entity.type
_entity.pdbx_description
1 polymer ?
#
loop_
_entity_poly.entity_id
_entity_poly.type
_entity_poly.pdbx_seq_one_letter_code
_entity_poly.pdbx_strand_id
1 'polypeptide(L)'
;PWRKLAEAGVGVHVGEWGAFNQTPHEVVLNWMRDCLTLWKEAGWGWALWNFRGPFGILDSRRADVAYEDFHGHQLDRKMLTLLREF
;
A
#
# COMPACT_ATOMS: atom_id res chain seq x y z
N PRO A 1 -14.08 15.96 -0.65
CA PRO A 1 -15.10 15.93 0.43
C PRO A 1 -14.50 15.59 1.79
N TRP A 2 -13.70 14.51 1.87
CA TRP A 2 -13.09 14.04 3.12
C TRP A 2 -12.17 15.06 3.81
N ARG A 3 -11.41 15.86 3.06
CA ARG A 3 -10.57 16.93 3.63
C ARG A 3 -11.39 17.96 4.44
N LYS A 4 -12.57 18.35 3.94
CA LYS A 4 -13.48 19.25 4.66
C LYS A 4 -14.02 18.62 5.96
N LEU A 5 -14.24 17.30 5.97
CA LEU A 5 -14.64 16.58 7.18
C LEU A 5 -13.50 16.52 8.20
N ALA A 6 -12.28 16.26 7.73
CA ALA A 6 -11.08 16.29 8.58
C ALA A 6 -10.85 17.69 9.19
N GLU A 7 -11.00 18.76 8.39
CA GLU A 7 -10.94 20.16 8.85
C GLU A 7 -12.02 20.50 9.87
N ALA A 8 -13.16 19.80 9.84
CA ALA A 8 -14.24 19.92 10.82
C ALA A 8 -14.02 19.05 12.08
N GLY A 9 -12.85 18.42 12.24
CA GLY A 9 -12.48 17.60 13.40
C GLY A 9 -12.94 16.14 13.35
N VAL A 10 -13.50 15.68 12.23
CA VAL A 10 -13.91 14.28 12.06
C VAL A 10 -12.71 13.45 11.61
N GLY A 11 -12.46 12.32 12.30
CA GLY A 11 -11.40 11.39 11.91
C GLY A 11 -11.65 10.78 10.52
N VAL A 12 -10.61 10.74 9.68
CA VAL A 12 -10.66 10.13 8.33
C VAL A 12 -9.59 9.05 8.24
N HIS A 13 -9.98 7.90 7.67
CA HIS A 13 -9.11 6.74 7.47
C HIS A 13 -9.42 6.09 6.12
N VAL A 14 -8.39 5.71 5.37
CA VAL A 14 -8.52 4.95 4.12
C VAL A 14 -8.58 3.46 4.47
N GLY A 15 -9.80 2.96 4.69
CA GLY A 15 -10.03 1.61 5.22
C GLY A 15 -9.56 0.48 4.30
N GLU A 16 -9.49 0.73 2.99
CA GLU A 16 -9.04 -0.26 2.01
C GLU A 16 -8.34 0.44 0.86
N TRP A 17 -7.17 -0.07 0.49
CA TRP A 17 -6.48 0.31 -0.73
C TRP A 17 -5.48 -0.76 -1.16
N GLY A 18 -5.00 -0.67 -2.39
CA GLY A 18 -4.00 -1.56 -2.96
C GLY A 18 -4.21 -1.75 -4.46
N ALA A 19 -3.26 -2.42 -5.12
CA ALA A 19 -3.36 -2.75 -6.54
C ALA A 19 -3.34 -4.27 -6.74
N PHE A 20 -4.13 -4.78 -7.69
CA PHE A 20 -4.14 -6.21 -8.00
C PHE A 20 -2.82 -6.67 -8.62
N ASN A 21 -2.55 -7.98 -8.59
CA ASN A 21 -1.24 -8.55 -8.91
C ASN A 21 -0.89 -8.59 -10.41
N GLN A 22 -1.78 -8.11 -11.28
CA GLN A 22 -1.59 -8.08 -12.74
C GLN A 22 -1.03 -6.76 -13.27
N THR A 23 -1.02 -5.70 -12.45
CA THR A 23 -0.43 -4.41 -12.82
C THR A 23 1.09 -4.48 -12.66
N PRO A 24 1.89 -3.99 -13.64
CA PRO A 24 3.34 -3.95 -13.54
C PRO A 24 3.80 -3.32 -12.23
N HIS A 25 4.74 -3.97 -11.56
CA HIS A 25 5.10 -3.64 -10.19
C HIS A 25 5.65 -2.22 -10.04
N GLU A 26 6.46 -1.76 -10.99
CA GLU A 26 6.98 -0.38 -10.99
C GLU A 26 5.85 0.66 -11.02
N VAL A 27 4.82 0.43 -11.85
CA VAL A 27 3.64 1.30 -11.93
C VAL A 27 2.88 1.30 -10.61
N VAL A 28 2.73 0.13 -9.99
CA VAL A 28 2.11 0.02 -8.66
C VAL A 28 2.89 0.80 -7.62
N LEU A 29 4.21 0.64 -7.52
CA LEU A 29 5.02 1.35 -6.52
C LEU A 29 4.97 2.88 -6.69
N ASN A 30 5.00 3.37 -7.93
CA ASN A 30 4.88 4.80 -8.22
C ASN A 30 3.50 5.34 -7.80
N TRP A 31 2.41 4.64 -8.18
CA TRP A 31 1.05 5.00 -7.76
C TRP A 31 0.88 4.94 -6.23
N MET A 32 1.42 3.90 -5.59
CA MET A 32 1.38 3.76 -4.13
C MET A 32 2.06 4.94 -3.43
N ARG A 33 3.22 5.40 -3.94
CA ARG A 33 3.94 6.54 -3.38
C ARG A 33 3.12 7.84 -3.46
N ASP A 34 2.44 8.09 -4.58
CA ASP A 34 1.56 9.26 -4.72
C ASP A 34 0.42 9.24 -3.70
N CYS A 35 -0.26 8.09 -3.57
CA CYS A 35 -1.33 7.92 -2.58
C CYS A 35 -0.84 8.12 -1.14
N LEU A 36 0.26 7.47 -0.77
CA LEU A 36 0.84 7.56 0.57
C LEU A 36 1.30 8.99 0.90
N THR A 37 1.86 9.71 -0.08
CA THR A 37 2.25 11.12 0.08
C THR A 37 1.04 11.98 0.41
N LEU A 38 -0.04 11.85 -0.36
CA LEU A 38 -1.27 12.62 -0.14
C LEU A 38 -1.91 12.31 1.23
N TRP A 39 -1.89 11.05 1.66
CA TRP A 39 -2.47 10.68 2.95
C TRP A 39 -1.61 11.12 4.13
N LYS A 40 -0.28 11.08 3.98
CA LYS A 40 0.65 11.63 4.97
C LYS A 40 0.48 13.13 5.14
N GLU A 41 0.38 13.88 4.03
CA GLU A 41 0.09 15.32 4.04
C GLU A 41 -1.26 15.63 4.70
N ALA A 42 -2.27 14.77 4.49
CA ALA A 42 -3.60 14.94 5.06
C ALA A 42 -3.70 14.45 6.53
N GLY A 43 -2.68 13.78 7.06
CA GLY A 43 -2.71 13.16 8.39
C GLY A 43 -3.68 11.96 8.48
N TRP A 44 -3.93 11.25 7.37
CA TRP A 44 -4.86 10.13 7.32
C TRP A 44 -4.13 8.79 7.49
N GLY A 45 -4.68 7.93 8.35
CA GLY A 45 -4.27 6.53 8.39
C GLY A 45 -4.82 5.75 7.18
N TRP A 46 -4.24 4.58 6.91
CA TRP A 46 -4.62 3.70 5.81
C TRP A 46 -4.45 2.22 6.19
N ALA A 47 -5.16 1.33 5.50
CA ALA A 47 -5.02 -0.11 5.64
C ALA A 47 -4.95 -0.81 4.27
N LEU A 48 -3.85 -1.53 4.03
CA LEU A 48 -3.67 -2.31 2.81
C LEU A 48 -4.67 -3.47 2.78
N TRP A 49 -5.34 -3.70 1.64
CA TRP A 49 -6.42 -4.68 1.51
C TRP A 49 -6.01 -6.10 1.92
N ASN A 50 -4.77 -6.50 1.66
CA ASN A 50 -4.24 -7.78 2.11
C ASN A 50 -2.90 -7.57 2.82
N PHE A 51 -2.66 -8.33 3.89
CA PHE A 51 -1.30 -8.57 4.35
C PHE A 51 -0.64 -9.67 3.50
N ARG A 52 -1.29 -10.84 3.44
CA ARG A 52 -1.00 -11.95 2.52
C ARG A 52 -2.08 -12.04 1.46
N GLY A 53 -1.69 -12.11 0.19
CA GLY A 53 -2.61 -12.22 -0.94
C GLY A 53 -2.34 -11.22 -2.06
N PRO A 54 -3.14 -11.20 -3.14
CA PRO A 54 -2.84 -10.50 -4.38
C PRO A 54 -2.63 -8.98 -4.26
N PHE A 55 -3.15 -8.35 -3.21
CA PHE A 55 -2.99 -6.92 -2.94
C PHE A 55 -1.92 -6.60 -1.88
N GLY A 56 -1.29 -7.62 -1.31
CA GLY A 56 -0.43 -7.52 -0.14
C GLY A 56 1.06 -7.54 -0.45
N ILE A 57 1.84 -7.45 0.62
CA ILE A 57 3.32 -7.54 0.58
C ILE A 57 3.82 -8.99 0.64
N LEU A 58 2.99 -9.94 1.06
CA LEU A 58 3.36 -11.35 1.17
C LEU A 58 2.50 -12.21 0.25
N ASP A 59 3.13 -13.18 -0.41
CA ASP A 59 2.48 -14.17 -1.27
C ASP A 59 1.56 -13.55 -2.35
N SER A 60 1.93 -12.38 -2.85
CA SER A 60 1.09 -11.59 -3.77
C SER A 60 1.07 -12.10 -5.20
N ARG A 61 2.02 -12.97 -5.56
CA ARG A 61 2.08 -13.66 -6.87
C ARG A 61 2.06 -12.70 -8.06
N ARG A 62 2.74 -11.56 -7.96
CA ARG A 62 3.09 -10.70 -9.10
C ARG A 62 4.15 -11.40 -9.94
N ALA A 63 4.03 -11.32 -11.26
CA ALA A 63 4.94 -12.04 -12.16
C ALA A 63 6.33 -11.39 -12.28
N ASP A 64 6.46 -10.12 -11.89
CA ASP A 64 7.63 -9.26 -12.09
C ASP A 64 8.29 -8.79 -10.78
N VAL A 65 7.98 -9.46 -9.67
CA VAL A 65 8.60 -9.20 -8.36
C VAL A 65 9.68 -10.23 -8.05
N ALA A 66 10.87 -9.73 -7.72
CA ALA A 66 11.92 -10.54 -7.11
C ALA A 66 11.62 -10.66 -5.60
N TYR A 67 10.95 -11.73 -5.22
CA TYR A 67 10.56 -11.99 -3.83
C TYR A 67 11.74 -12.43 -2.97
N GLU A 68 11.75 -11.98 -1.71
CA GLU A 68 12.64 -12.45 -0.65
C GLU A 68 11.97 -13.63 0.08
N ASP A 69 12.70 -14.71 0.37
CA ASP A 69 12.21 -15.74 1.28
C ASP A 69 12.19 -15.19 2.71
N PHE A 70 11.00 -15.15 3.30
CA PHE A 70 10.80 -14.60 4.63
C PHE A 70 9.92 -15.54 5.46
N HIS A 71 10.56 -16.38 6.28
CA HIS A 71 9.89 -17.39 7.10
C HIS A 71 8.96 -18.33 6.30
N GLY A 72 9.40 -18.73 5.11
CA GLY A 72 8.61 -19.61 4.21
C GLY A 72 7.54 -18.90 3.39
N HIS A 73 7.53 -17.56 3.37
CA HIS A 73 6.65 -16.74 2.55
C HIS A 73 7.43 -15.89 1.55
N GLN A 74 6.75 -15.53 0.45
CA GLN A 74 7.33 -14.69 -0.60
C GLN A 74 7.09 -13.21 -0.27
N LEU A 75 8.12 -12.52 0.21
CA LEU A 75 8.05 -11.12 0.61
C LEU A 75 8.43 -10.16 -0.52
N ASP A 76 7.54 -9.22 -0.83
CA ASP A 76 7.83 -8.05 -1.64
C ASP A 76 8.56 -7.00 -0.79
N ARG A 77 9.90 -7.09 -0.76
CA ARG A 77 10.75 -6.18 0.01
C ARG A 77 10.60 -4.72 -0.42
N LYS A 78 10.39 -4.46 -1.72
CA LYS A 78 10.28 -3.09 -2.24
C LYS A 78 8.99 -2.44 -1.77
N MET A 79 7.87 -3.15 -1.88
CA MET A 79 6.58 -2.67 -1.39
C MET A 79 6.61 -2.47 0.14
N LEU A 80 7.16 -3.43 0.90
CA LEU A 80 7.27 -3.27 2.36
C LEU A 80 8.14 -2.06 2.76
N THR A 81 9.27 -1.84 2.09
CA THR A 81 10.12 -0.67 2.35
C THR A 81 9.37 0.62 2.07
N LEU A 82 8.67 0.72 0.92
CA LEU A 82 7.84 1.87 0.58
C LEU A 82 6.79 2.16 1.67
N LEU A 83 6.06 1.14 2.13
CA LEU A 83 5.05 1.30 3.18
C LEU A 83 5.62 1.79 4.51
N ARG A 84 6.89 1.49 4.84
CA ARG A 84 7.55 1.92 6.08
C ARG A 84 8.13 3.34 6.03
N GLU A 85 8.24 3.94 4.85
CA GLU A 85 8.69 5.33 4.67
C GLU A 85 7.60 6.37 5.03
N PHE A 86 6.34 5.95 5.05
CA PHE A 86 5.16 6.81 5.23
C PHE A 86 4.46 6.52 6.56
#